data_AF-A0A3B8V637-F1
#
_entry.id   AF-A0A3B8V637-F1
#
_cell.length_a   1.000
_cell.length_b   1.000
_cell.length_c   1.000
_cell.angle_alpha   90.00
_cell.angle_beta   90.00
_cell.angle_gamma   90.00
#
_symmetry.space_group_name_H-M   'P 1'
#
loop_
_entity.id
_entity.type
_entity.pdbx_description
1 polymer ?
#
loop_
_entity_poly.entity_id
_entity_poly.type
_entity_poly.pdbx_seq_one_letter_code
_entity_poly.pdbx_strand_id
1 'polypeptide(L)'
;GRTLDGGIESKTVHYMKKFLGTARKLKSGASLTIFGVLSTDTGAPFDAALGRELLAVSSASWQLSGNFRRGQSALPDYAASHADGEEKFLSEEEQEMLSDLFAVGAQRVFENGREGILEESRTPQEFLNAVKHAALNDF
;
A
#
# COMPACT_ATOMS: atom_id res chain seq x y z
N GLY A 1 -4.15 34.44 -1.67
CA GLY A 1 -4.11 33.04 -1.20
C GLY A 1 -2.69 32.70 -0.83
N ARG A 2 -2.47 31.78 0.12
CA ARG A 2 -1.12 31.27 0.43
C ARG A 2 -0.83 30.08 -0.48
N THR A 3 0.36 30.09 -1.07
CA THR A 3 0.89 28.97 -1.86
C THR A 3 1.73 28.10 -0.94
N LEU A 4 1.55 26.79 -1.00
CA LEU A 4 2.38 25.79 -0.31
C LEU A 4 3.64 25.51 -1.13
N ASP A 5 4.60 24.81 -0.53
CA ASP A 5 5.76 24.28 -1.25
C ASP A 5 5.31 23.52 -2.51
N GLY A 6 6.08 23.66 -3.60
CA GLY A 6 5.72 23.04 -4.89
C GLY A 6 4.69 23.81 -5.73
N GLY A 7 4.33 25.04 -5.34
CA GLY A 7 3.47 25.93 -6.17
C GLY A 7 1.97 25.67 -6.02
N ILE A 8 1.57 24.90 -5.01
CA ILE A 8 0.19 24.47 -4.81
C ILE A 8 -0.63 25.52 -4.07
N GLU A 9 -1.83 25.84 -4.56
CA GLU A 9 -2.77 26.68 -3.83
C GLU A 9 -3.29 25.96 -2.57
N SER A 10 -3.09 26.56 -1.39
CA SER A 10 -3.52 25.99 -0.10
C SER A 10 -5.02 25.66 -0.04
N LYS A 11 -5.86 26.45 -0.71
CA LYS A 11 -7.32 26.25 -0.75
C LYS A 11 -7.69 24.94 -1.46
N THR A 12 -6.99 24.60 -2.53
CA THR A 12 -7.22 23.37 -3.31
C THR A 12 -6.88 22.14 -2.48
N VAL A 13 -5.72 22.13 -1.79
CA VAL A 13 -5.34 21.05 -0.88
C VAL A 13 -6.31 20.90 0.27
N HIS A 14 -6.77 22.02 0.83
CA HIS A 14 -7.77 21.99 1.88
C HIS A 14 -9.04 21.23 1.46
N TYR A 15 -9.55 21.48 0.25
CA TYR A 15 -10.72 20.77 -0.25
C TYR A 15 -10.45 19.29 -0.52
N MET A 16 -9.29 18.94 -1.08
CA MET A 16 -8.93 17.55 -1.32
C MET A 16 -8.81 16.76 0.00
N LYS A 17 -8.14 17.31 1.01
CA LYS A 17 -8.07 16.70 2.35
C LYS A 17 -9.45 16.55 2.98
N LYS A 18 -10.31 17.57 2.84
CA LYS A 18 -11.70 17.51 3.33
C LYS A 18 -12.50 16.40 2.64
N PHE A 19 -12.32 16.22 1.34
CA PHE A 19 -12.96 15.14 0.58
C PHE A 19 -12.45 13.77 1.04
N LEU A 20 -11.13 13.57 1.13
CA LEU A 20 -10.55 12.31 1.59
C LEU A 20 -11.02 11.96 3.02
N GLY A 21 -11.05 12.95 3.91
CA GLY A 21 -11.53 12.80 5.29
C GLY A 21 -13.02 12.52 5.44
N THR A 22 -13.79 12.47 4.34
CA THR A 22 -15.17 11.95 4.38
C THR A 22 -15.21 10.43 4.48
N ALA A 23 -14.15 9.73 4.07
CA ALA A 23 -14.05 8.28 4.20
C ALA A 23 -14.03 7.89 5.69
N ARG A 24 -15.05 7.14 6.13
CA ARG A 24 -15.18 6.67 7.51
C ARG A 24 -16.29 5.64 7.66
N LYS A 25 -16.23 4.90 8.77
CA LYS A 25 -17.36 4.13 9.30
C LYS A 25 -18.40 5.10 9.87
N LEU A 26 -19.64 5.01 9.40
CA LEU A 26 -20.77 5.81 9.87
C LEU A 26 -21.45 5.12 11.05
N LYS A 27 -21.92 5.92 12.04
CA LYS A 27 -22.61 5.40 13.22
C LYS A 27 -23.92 4.68 12.90
N SER A 28 -24.54 5.00 11.76
CA SER A 28 -25.76 4.35 11.26
C SER A 28 -25.56 2.91 10.77
N GLY A 29 -24.33 2.39 10.80
CA GLY A 29 -23.99 1.03 10.34
C GLY A 29 -23.51 0.96 8.88
N ALA A 30 -23.44 2.09 8.18
CA ALA A 30 -22.86 2.17 6.83
C ALA A 30 -21.36 2.55 6.88
N SER A 31 -20.65 2.41 5.77
CA SER A 31 -19.28 2.89 5.61
C SER A 31 -19.10 3.59 4.25
N LEU A 32 -18.18 4.55 4.21
CA LEU A 32 -17.66 5.14 2.99
C LEU A 32 -16.16 4.90 2.94
N THR A 33 -15.70 4.18 1.92
CA THR A 33 -14.28 3.93 1.65
C THR A 33 -13.90 4.65 0.36
N ILE A 34 -12.80 5.40 0.39
CA ILE A 34 -12.27 6.13 -0.77
C ILE A 34 -10.86 5.62 -1.04
N PHE A 35 -10.61 5.22 -2.27
CA PHE A 35 -9.26 4.95 -2.77
C PHE A 35 -8.86 6.04 -3.75
N GLY A 36 -7.61 6.46 -3.66
CA GLY A 36 -6.97 7.37 -4.60
C GLY A 36 -5.65 6.78 -5.06
N VAL A 37 -5.29 7.04 -6.31
CA VAL A 37 -3.96 6.73 -6.83
C VAL A 37 -3.21 8.05 -6.94
N LEU A 38 -1.98 8.06 -6.45
CA LEU A 38 -1.07 9.20 -6.55
C LEU A 38 0.22 8.73 -7.20
N SER A 39 0.74 9.52 -8.14
CA SER A 39 2.11 9.33 -8.62
C SER A 39 3.08 9.95 -7.62
N THR A 40 3.93 9.12 -7.02
CA THR A 40 5.03 9.55 -6.15
C THR A 40 6.35 9.49 -6.91
N ASP A 41 7.38 10.16 -6.38
CA ASP A 41 8.75 10.14 -6.92
C ASP A 41 8.90 10.57 -8.39
N THR A 42 7.99 11.40 -8.90
CA THR A 42 8.04 11.96 -10.26
C THR A 42 9.16 13.00 -10.46
N GLY A 43 9.79 13.43 -9.37
CA GLY A 43 10.72 14.57 -9.33
C GLY A 43 10.05 15.94 -9.38
N ALA A 44 8.73 16.00 -9.57
CA ALA A 44 7.98 17.25 -9.55
C ALA A 44 7.76 17.73 -8.10
N PRO A 45 8.17 18.96 -7.73
CA PRO A 45 7.93 19.49 -6.39
C PRO A 45 6.44 19.55 -6.02
N PHE A 46 5.58 19.74 -7.02
CA PHE A 46 4.12 19.71 -6.87
C PHE A 46 3.64 18.34 -6.37
N ASP A 47 4.01 17.25 -7.04
CA ASP A 47 3.54 15.90 -6.69
C ASP A 47 4.04 15.49 -5.31
N ALA A 48 5.29 15.81 -4.98
CA ALA A 48 5.87 15.55 -3.67
C ALA A 48 5.13 16.31 -2.55
N ALA A 49 4.77 17.58 -2.78
CA ALA A 49 4.01 18.38 -1.82
C ALA A 49 2.56 17.88 -1.69
N LEU A 50 1.90 17.56 -2.80
CA LEU A 50 0.55 17.02 -2.79
C LEU A 50 0.50 15.66 -2.06
N GLY A 51 1.45 14.77 -2.34
CA GLY A 51 1.52 13.47 -1.69
C GLY A 51 1.70 13.56 -0.20
N ARG A 52 2.61 14.42 0.26
CA ARG A 52 2.80 14.68 1.69
C ARG A 52 1.51 15.11 2.38
N GLU A 53 0.76 16.02 1.75
CA GLU A 53 -0.49 16.56 2.31
C GLU A 53 -1.64 15.54 2.33
N LEU A 54 -1.74 14.70 1.31
CA LEU A 54 -2.82 13.69 1.20
C LEU A 54 -2.51 12.45 2.04
N LEU A 55 -1.27 11.96 2.06
CA LEU A 55 -0.85 10.82 2.87
C LEU A 55 -0.96 11.14 4.37
N ALA A 56 -0.71 12.39 4.78
CA ALA A 56 -0.87 12.82 6.16
C ALA A 56 -2.31 12.70 6.71
N VAL A 57 -3.32 12.56 5.84
CA VAL A 57 -4.73 12.36 6.24
C VAL A 57 -5.28 10.99 5.85
N SER A 58 -4.49 10.16 5.18
CA SER A 58 -4.90 8.80 4.80
C SER A 58 -4.72 7.84 5.96
N SER A 59 -5.68 6.92 6.15
CA SER A 59 -5.56 5.84 7.14
C SER A 59 -4.82 4.61 6.61
N ALA A 60 -4.57 4.54 5.31
CA ALA A 60 -3.80 3.46 4.69
C ALA A 60 -3.14 3.97 3.39
N SER A 61 -1.94 3.47 3.10
CA SER A 61 -1.19 3.73 1.89
C SER A 61 -0.52 2.45 1.40
N TRP A 62 -0.70 2.14 0.12
CA TRP A 62 -0.01 1.04 -0.55
C TRP A 62 0.98 1.65 -1.54
N GLN A 63 2.26 1.64 -1.17
CA GLN A 63 3.32 2.08 -2.05
C GLN A 63 3.64 0.93 -3.01
N LEU A 64 3.74 1.27 -4.30
CA LEU A 64 4.14 0.34 -5.33
C LEU A 64 5.52 0.77 -5.82
N SER A 65 6.44 -0.19 -5.90
CA SER A 65 7.78 -0.02 -6.44
C SER A 65 7.89 -0.68 -7.82
N GLY A 66 8.88 -0.23 -8.58
CA GLY A 66 9.22 -0.77 -9.89
C GLY A 66 8.90 0.15 -11.06
N ASN A 67 9.31 -0.31 -12.25
CA ASN A 67 9.01 0.38 -13.49
C ASN A 67 7.61 -0.06 -13.95
N PHE A 68 6.62 0.83 -13.83
CA PHE A 68 5.27 0.60 -14.35
C PHE A 68 5.27 0.62 -15.88
N ARG A 69 5.82 -0.43 -16.49
CA ARG A 69 5.76 -0.71 -17.92
C ARG A 69 4.57 -1.64 -18.19
N ARG A 70 3.97 -1.47 -19.36
CA ARG A 70 2.85 -2.32 -19.79
C ARG A 70 3.29 -3.80 -19.78
N GLY A 71 2.63 -4.61 -18.95
CA GLY A 71 2.92 -6.05 -18.80
C GLY A 71 3.91 -6.41 -17.69
N GLN A 72 4.40 -5.44 -16.91
CA GLN A 72 5.13 -5.73 -15.67
C GLN A 72 4.20 -5.60 -14.46
N SER A 73 4.29 -6.55 -13.54
CA SER A 73 3.59 -6.51 -12.26
C SER A 73 4.10 -5.33 -11.43
N ALA A 74 3.18 -4.61 -10.80
CA ALA A 74 3.54 -3.66 -9.76
C ALA A 74 4.05 -4.44 -8.54
N LEU A 75 5.22 -4.08 -8.01
CA LEU A 75 5.78 -4.73 -6.83
C LEU A 75 5.31 -3.97 -5.60
N PRO A 76 4.53 -4.57 -4.68
CA PRO A 76 4.18 -3.89 -3.44
C PRO A 76 5.45 -3.58 -2.63
N ASP A 77 5.65 -2.32 -2.27
CA ASP A 77 6.69 -1.93 -1.32
C ASP A 77 6.09 -2.03 0.08
N TYR A 78 6.37 -3.15 0.74
CA TYR A 78 5.83 -3.40 2.06
C TYR A 78 6.36 -2.42 3.11
N ALA A 79 7.65 -2.06 3.06
CA ALA A 79 8.27 -1.19 4.05
C ALA A 79 7.74 0.25 3.98
N ALA A 80 7.36 0.71 2.78
CA ALA A 80 6.75 2.02 2.56
C ALA A 80 5.21 2.01 2.64
N SER A 81 4.58 0.83 2.67
CA SER A 81 3.13 0.69 2.84
C SER A 81 2.74 0.73 4.31
N HIS A 82 1.52 1.18 4.60
CA HIS A 82 1.05 1.38 5.97
C HIS A 82 -0.48 1.27 6.06
N ALA A 83 -0.97 0.79 7.19
CA ALA A 83 -2.39 0.83 7.55
C ALA A 83 -2.56 1.11 9.05
N ASP A 84 -3.32 2.15 9.38
CA ASP A 84 -3.63 2.53 10.76
C ASP A 84 -4.52 1.47 11.41
N GLY A 85 -4.07 0.95 12.56
CA GLY A 85 -4.88 0.02 13.34
C GLY A 85 -5.05 -1.35 12.69
N GLU A 86 -4.10 -1.78 11.84
CA GLU A 86 -4.09 -3.08 11.17
C GLU A 86 -4.33 -4.25 12.14
N GLU A 87 -3.81 -4.13 13.37
CA GLU A 87 -3.95 -5.14 14.44
C GLU A 87 -5.41 -5.41 14.85
N LYS A 88 -6.35 -4.51 14.52
CA LYS A 88 -7.78 -4.66 14.85
C LYS A 88 -8.53 -5.44 13.79
N PHE A 89 -7.94 -5.62 12.61
CA PHE A 89 -8.56 -6.29 11.47
C PHE A 89 -8.07 -7.72 11.28
N LEU A 90 -6.95 -8.06 11.91
CA LEU A 90 -6.31 -9.37 11.83
C LEU A 90 -6.41 -10.09 13.18
N SER A 91 -6.75 -11.37 13.15
CA SER A 91 -6.59 -12.26 14.30
C SER A 91 -5.12 -12.45 14.66
N GLU A 92 -4.83 -12.94 15.88
CA GLU A 92 -3.45 -13.24 16.30
C GLU A 92 -2.74 -14.21 15.34
N GLU A 93 -3.47 -15.23 14.85
CA GLU A 93 -2.96 -16.19 13.87
C GLU A 93 -2.63 -15.54 12.52
N GLU A 94 -3.47 -14.61 12.04
CA GLU A 94 -3.22 -13.87 10.79
C GLU A 94 -2.04 -12.91 10.93
N GLN A 95 -1.88 -12.27 12.08
CA GLN A 95 -0.74 -11.39 12.36
C GLN A 95 0.57 -12.18 12.38
N GLU A 96 0.58 -13.36 13.02
CA GLU A 96 1.75 -14.24 13.04
C GLU A 96 2.09 -14.73 11.63
N MET A 97 1.09 -15.16 10.85
CA MET A 97 1.28 -15.59 9.46
C MET A 97 1.86 -14.47 8.58
N LEU A 98 1.36 -13.25 8.75
CA LEU A 98 1.83 -12.08 8.02
C LEU A 98 3.29 -11.75 8.39
N SER A 99 3.63 -11.80 9.68
CA SER A 99 5.01 -11.65 10.18
C SER A 99 5.93 -12.72 9.58
N ASP A 100 5.47 -13.97 9.52
CA ASP A 100 6.18 -15.09 8.90
C ASP A 100 6.44 -14.87 7.41
N LEU A 101 5.44 -14.39 6.66
CA LEU A 101 5.60 -14.03 5.24
C LEU A 101 6.72 -12.99 5.05
N PHE A 102 6.82 -11.99 5.93
CA PHE A 102 7.88 -10.99 5.87
C PHE A 102 9.24 -11.56 6.25
N ALA A 103 9.32 -12.36 7.31
CA ALA A 103 10.57 -12.98 7.75
C ALA A 103 11.19 -13.87 6.65
N VAL A 104 10.35 -14.56 5.87
CA VAL A 104 10.79 -15.42 4.76
C VAL A 104 11.13 -14.60 3.49
N GLY A 105 10.76 -13.32 3.44
CA GLY A 105 11.06 -12.44 2.33
C GLY A 105 10.12 -12.63 1.13
N ALA A 106 8.80 -12.73 1.37
CA ALA A 106 7.79 -12.90 0.32
C ALA A 106 7.88 -11.88 -0.82
N GLN A 107 8.41 -10.68 -0.56
CA GLN A 107 8.68 -9.66 -1.59
C GLN A 107 9.55 -10.20 -2.75
N ARG A 108 10.52 -11.06 -2.46
CA ARG A 108 11.42 -11.63 -3.47
C ARG A 108 10.72 -12.51 -4.49
N VAL A 109 9.54 -13.05 -4.15
CA VAL A 109 8.70 -13.78 -5.10
C VAL A 109 8.34 -12.89 -6.29
N PHE A 110 8.00 -11.63 -6.02
CA PHE A 110 7.64 -10.68 -7.06
C PHE A 110 8.88 -10.10 -7.75
N GLU A 111 9.96 -9.81 -7.01
CA GLU A 111 11.22 -9.31 -7.58
C GLU A 111 11.84 -10.29 -8.58
N ASN A 112 11.70 -11.60 -8.33
CA ASN A 112 12.25 -12.66 -9.18
C ASN A 112 11.28 -13.12 -10.28
N GLY A 113 10.13 -12.46 -10.46
CA GLY A 113 9.15 -12.82 -11.49
C GLY A 113 8.49 -14.19 -11.26
N ARG A 114 8.32 -14.58 -10.00
CA ARG A 114 7.69 -15.85 -9.58
C ARG A 114 6.26 -15.61 -9.06
N GLU A 115 5.57 -14.60 -9.60
CA GLU A 115 4.22 -14.24 -9.15
C GLU A 115 3.20 -15.38 -9.30
N GLY A 116 3.48 -16.35 -10.18
CA GLY A 116 2.68 -17.58 -10.31
C GLY A 116 2.50 -18.34 -9.00
N ILE A 117 3.44 -18.23 -8.04
CA ILE A 117 3.29 -18.80 -6.70
C ILE A 117 2.04 -18.26 -6.00
N LEU A 118 1.77 -16.95 -6.15
CA LEU A 118 0.56 -16.34 -5.61
C LEU A 118 -0.68 -16.81 -6.37
N GLU A 119 -0.61 -16.87 -7.71
CA GLU A 119 -1.73 -17.29 -8.56
C GLU A 119 -2.16 -18.74 -8.32
N GLU A 120 -1.20 -19.62 -8.01
CA GLU A 120 -1.42 -21.04 -7.71
C GLU A 120 -1.93 -21.29 -6.28
N SER A 121 -1.69 -20.34 -5.37
CA SER A 121 -2.08 -20.45 -3.96
C SER A 121 -3.53 -20.06 -3.76
N ARG A 122 -4.31 -20.93 -3.10
CA ARG A 122 -5.74 -20.68 -2.84
C ARG A 122 -6.00 -20.11 -1.46
N THR A 123 -5.03 -20.27 -0.55
CA THR A 123 -5.12 -19.75 0.82
C THR A 123 -3.83 -19.03 1.20
N PRO A 124 -3.88 -18.08 2.16
CA PRO A 124 -2.69 -17.45 2.71
C PRO A 124 -1.65 -18.46 3.25
N GLN A 125 -2.13 -19.55 3.86
CA GLN A 125 -1.27 -20.60 4.38
C GLN A 125 -0.54 -21.37 3.28
N GLU A 126 -1.24 -21.70 2.18
CA GLU A 126 -0.61 -22.33 1.00
C GLU A 126 0.46 -21.42 0.42
N PHE A 127 0.16 -20.12 0.30
CA PHE A 127 1.13 -19.13 -0.17
C PHE A 127 2.37 -19.06 0.72
N LEU A 128 2.20 -18.95 2.04
CA LEU A 128 3.32 -18.95 2.99
C LEU A 128 4.19 -20.21 2.87
N ASN A 129 3.56 -21.39 2.76
CA ASN A 129 4.29 -22.64 2.61
C ASN A 129 5.07 -22.68 1.29
N ALA A 130 4.45 -22.23 0.19
CA ALA A 130 5.11 -22.17 -1.11
C ALA A 130 6.28 -21.18 -1.12
N VAL A 131 6.13 -20.02 -0.47
CA VAL A 131 7.20 -19.02 -0.30
C VAL A 131 8.34 -19.60 0.54
N LYS A 132 8.05 -20.29 1.66
CA LYS A 132 9.05 -20.99 2.48
C LYS A 132 9.83 -22.03 1.67
N HIS A 133 9.13 -22.83 0.87
CA HIS A 133 9.77 -23.79 -0.04
C HIS A 133 10.62 -23.11 -1.12
N ALA A 134 10.17 -21.99 -1.69
CA ALA A 134 10.95 -21.24 -2.68
C ALA A 134 12.21 -20.63 -2.06
N ALA A 135 12.11 -20.05 -0.86
CA ALA A 135 13.22 -19.44 -0.14
C ALA A 135 14.30 -20.45 0.26
N LEU A 136 13.92 -21.69 0.61
CA LEU A 136 14.85 -22.76 0.97
C LEU A 136 15.63 -23.32 -0.23
N ASN A 137 15.10 -23.19 -1.44
CA ASN A 137 15.73 -23.67 -2.67
C ASN A 137 16.53 -22.56 -3.40
N ASP A 138 16.85 -21.50 -2.66
CA ASP A 138 17.40 -20.22 -3.09
C ASP A 138 16.54 -19.49 -4.15
N PHE A 139 16.28 -18.22 -3.83
CA PHE A 139 15.68 -17.25 -4.74
C PHE A 139 16.53 -17.04 -5.99
#